data_AF-A0A4S2HLS7-F1
#
_entry.id   AF-A0A4S2HLS7-F1
#
_cell.length_a   1.000
_cell.length_b   1.000
_cell.length_c   1.000
_cell.angle_alpha   90.00
_cell.angle_beta   90.00
_cell.angle_gamma   90.00
#
_symmetry.space_group_name_H-M   'P 1'
#
loop_
_entity.id
_entity.type
_entity.pdbx_description
1 polymer ?
#
loop_
_entity_poly.entity_id
_entity_poly.type
_entity_poly.pdbx_seq_one_letter_code
_entity_poly.pdbx_strand_id
1 'polypeptide(L)'
;MNSELVKKTNVPYLLSYIFVPIAITALCFLLGYMFFRDGGMGAVILFMVPPILSVLWWIFGGKMIFKGKRRQLTGNLESSGFLPNHTFDSDFCTVIVDIEHGKIALIFFWNPFRNYVLPASRISKIWTDDGKTGMGPLTGSSRVSFLFTIDGIRIRVNTFTSNKRWRMDSNYILTGISKADMMAGVLTEAKERSA
;
A
#
# COMPACT_ATOMS: atom_id res chain seq x y z
N MET A 1 -20.41 2.72 13.90
CA MET A 1 -19.76 1.84 12.91
C MET A 1 -19.62 2.63 11.61
N ASN A 2 -18.41 2.76 11.03
CA ASN A 2 -18.19 3.61 9.86
C ASN A 2 -18.99 3.11 8.66
N SER A 3 -20.02 3.86 8.26
CA SER A 3 -20.86 3.62 7.08
C SER A 3 -20.21 4.05 5.77
N GLU A 4 -19.04 4.69 5.84
CA GLU A 4 -18.33 5.15 4.65
C GLU A 4 -17.79 3.97 3.83
N LEU A 5 -17.90 4.11 2.50
CA LEU A 5 -17.23 3.23 1.55
C LEU A 5 -15.72 3.41 1.66
N VAL A 6 -14.98 2.30 1.61
CA VAL A 6 -13.52 2.35 1.56
C VAL A 6 -13.07 3.20 0.37
N LYS A 7 -12.10 4.09 0.59
CA LYS A 7 -11.43 4.85 -0.47
C LYS A 7 -9.94 4.56 -0.44
N LYS A 8 -9.43 3.97 -1.52
CA LYS A 8 -8.00 3.64 -1.70
C LYS A 8 -7.12 4.89 -1.83
N THR A 9 -7.65 5.92 -2.47
CA THR A 9 -6.89 7.12 -2.86
C THR A 9 -7.60 8.37 -2.38
N ASN A 10 -6.86 9.22 -1.66
CA ASN A 10 -7.24 10.58 -1.37
C ASN A 10 -6.65 11.46 -2.49
N VAL A 11 -7.49 11.89 -3.42
CA VAL A 11 -7.08 12.66 -4.60
C VAL A 11 -6.36 13.96 -4.21
N PRO A 12 -6.86 14.79 -3.27
CA PRO A 12 -6.11 15.93 -2.74
C PRO A 12 -4.70 15.58 -2.25
N TYR A 13 -4.57 14.50 -1.47
CA TYR A 13 -3.25 14.06 -0.99
C TYR A 13 -2.34 13.65 -2.16
N LEU A 14 -2.82 12.83 -3.10
CA LEU A 14 -2.04 12.40 -4.26
C LEU A 14 -1.57 13.58 -5.10
N LEU A 15 -2.46 14.54 -5.40
CA LEU A 15 -2.12 15.73 -6.16
C LEU A 15 -1.10 16.59 -5.41
N SER A 16 -1.33 16.84 -4.11
CA SER A 16 -0.38 17.62 -3.30
C SER A 16 1.01 16.96 -3.23
N TYR A 17 1.07 15.63 -3.15
CA TYR A 17 2.33 14.88 -3.08
C TYR A 17 3.19 15.06 -4.32
N ILE A 18 2.56 15.20 -5.51
CA ILE A 18 3.25 15.37 -6.79
C ILE A 18 3.50 16.86 -7.07
N PHE A 19 2.48 17.71 -6.94
CA PHE A 19 2.55 19.10 -7.42
C PHE A 19 3.22 20.06 -6.46
N VAL A 20 3.18 19.84 -5.15
CA VAL A 20 3.83 20.76 -4.19
C VAL A 20 5.35 20.83 -4.41
N PRO A 21 6.10 19.71 -4.51
CA PRO A 21 7.52 19.76 -4.80
C PRO A 21 7.86 20.43 -6.15
N ILE A 22 7.03 20.19 -7.18
CA ILE A 22 7.19 20.83 -8.50
C ILE A 22 7.01 22.34 -8.39
N ALA A 23 5.94 22.79 -7.73
CA ALA A 23 5.64 24.20 -7.54
C ALA A 23 6.75 24.91 -6.75
N ILE A 24 7.26 24.28 -5.68
CA ILE A 24 8.40 24.80 -4.91
C ILE A 24 9.64 24.92 -5.79
N THR A 25 9.95 23.89 -6.59
CA THR A 25 11.10 23.90 -7.49
C THR A 25 10.99 25.00 -8.55
N ALA A 26 9.82 25.14 -9.19
CA ALA A 26 9.56 26.18 -10.18
C ALA A 26 9.68 27.59 -9.57
N LEU A 27 9.17 27.79 -8.35
CA LEU A 27 9.28 29.05 -7.63
C LEU A 27 10.75 29.38 -7.32
N CYS A 28 11.52 28.42 -6.84
CA CYS A 28 12.95 28.62 -6.60
C CYS A 28 13.73 28.95 -7.88
N PHE A 29 13.40 28.32 -9.00
CA PHE A 29 14.03 28.62 -10.29
C PHE A 29 13.70 30.03 -10.76
N LEU A 30 12.44 30.46 -10.61
CA LEU A 30 12.01 31.82 -10.94
C LEU A 30 12.76 32.85 -10.08
N LEU A 31 12.88 32.61 -8.78
CA LEU A 31 13.65 33.48 -7.88
C LEU A 31 15.14 33.49 -8.23
N GLY A 32 15.72 32.33 -8.55
CA GLY A 32 17.11 32.23 -9.01
C GLY A 32 17.35 33.05 -10.26
N TYR A 33 16.43 33.00 -11.23
CA TYR A 33 16.51 33.78 -12.47
C TYR A 33 16.35 35.28 -12.24
N MET A 34 15.45 35.70 -11.35
CA MET A 34 15.18 37.12 -11.11
C MET A 34 16.27 37.81 -10.28
N PHE A 35 16.78 37.15 -9.24
CA PHE A 35 17.68 37.79 -8.26
C PHE A 35 19.16 37.41 -8.39
N PHE A 36 19.48 36.28 -9.04
CA PHE A 36 20.86 35.76 -9.14
C PHE A 36 21.28 35.53 -10.60
N ARG A 37 21.02 36.53 -11.42
CA ARG A 37 21.22 36.50 -12.87
C ARG A 37 22.68 36.37 -13.29
N ASP A 38 23.58 36.97 -12.50
CA ASP A 38 25.04 36.95 -12.71
C ASP A 38 25.73 35.74 -12.04
N GLY A 39 24.93 34.79 -11.54
CA GLY A 39 25.42 33.59 -10.89
C GLY A 39 25.76 33.78 -9.41
N GLY A 40 26.70 32.97 -8.91
CA GLY A 40 27.07 32.92 -7.50
C GLY A 40 26.38 31.82 -6.70
N MET A 41 26.72 31.72 -5.42
CA MET A 41 26.28 30.63 -4.54
C MET A 41 24.75 30.57 -4.38
N GLY A 42 24.07 31.72 -4.39
CA GLY A 42 22.61 31.80 -4.31
C GLY A 42 21.89 31.17 -5.50
N ALA A 43 22.41 31.37 -6.72
CA ALA A 43 21.89 30.70 -7.92
C ALA A 43 22.05 29.17 -7.80
N VAL A 44 23.24 28.69 -7.42
CA VAL A 44 23.50 27.25 -7.29
C VAL A 44 22.55 26.60 -6.29
N ILE A 45 22.33 27.22 -5.14
CA ILE A 45 21.40 26.70 -4.12
C ILE A 45 19.99 26.61 -4.67
N LEU A 46 19.47 27.68 -5.29
CA LEU A 46 18.09 27.73 -5.80
C LEU A 46 17.84 26.80 -6.99
N PHE A 47 18.85 26.55 -7.83
CA PHE A 47 18.70 25.67 -8.98
C PHE A 47 18.98 24.19 -8.68
N MET A 48 19.84 23.87 -7.70
CA MET A 48 20.26 22.47 -7.44
C MET A 48 19.53 21.85 -6.25
N VAL A 49 19.32 22.60 -5.16
CA VAL A 49 18.79 22.03 -3.91
C VAL A 49 17.30 21.64 -4.03
N PRO A 50 16.38 22.48 -4.55
CA PRO A 50 14.96 22.14 -4.62
C PRO A 50 14.64 20.90 -5.48
N PRO A 51 15.25 20.69 -6.67
CA PRO A 51 15.07 19.45 -7.42
C PRO A 51 15.53 18.22 -6.64
N ILE A 52 16.70 18.29 -5.99
CA ILE A 52 17.23 17.17 -5.19
C ILE A 52 16.27 16.86 -4.04
N LEU A 53 15.79 17.87 -3.31
CA LEU A 53 14.81 17.68 -2.23
C LEU A 53 13.47 17.12 -2.75
N SER A 54 13.02 17.53 -3.93
CA SER A 54 11.80 17.00 -4.56
C SER A 54 11.95 15.53 -4.92
N VAL A 55 13.10 15.12 -5.47
CA VAL A 55 13.42 13.72 -5.76
C VAL A 55 13.47 12.90 -4.46
N LEU A 56 14.15 13.40 -3.43
CA LEU A 56 14.18 12.75 -2.12
C LEU A 56 12.79 12.62 -1.51
N TRP A 57 11.95 13.64 -1.64
CA TRP A 57 10.56 13.62 -1.19
C TRP A 57 9.77 12.52 -1.89
N TRP A 58 9.87 12.38 -3.22
CA TRP A 58 9.14 11.33 -3.93
C TRP A 58 9.61 9.91 -3.59
N ILE A 59 10.89 9.73 -3.27
CA ILE A 59 11.46 8.42 -2.87
C ILE A 59 11.07 8.06 -1.43
N PHE A 60 11.17 9.01 -0.49
CA PHE A 60 11.09 8.72 0.94
C PHE A 60 9.84 9.28 1.63
N GLY A 61 9.32 10.43 1.20
CA GLY A 61 8.25 11.16 1.88
C GLY A 61 7.00 10.31 2.11
N GLY A 62 6.51 9.65 1.06
CA GLY A 62 5.33 8.79 1.18
C GLY A 62 5.55 7.60 2.12
N LYS A 63 6.73 6.97 2.07
CA LYS A 63 7.08 5.84 2.96
C LYS A 63 7.14 6.27 4.43
N MET A 64 7.69 7.45 4.71
CA MET A 64 7.75 8.00 6.06
C MET A 64 6.36 8.29 6.62
N ILE A 65 5.51 8.98 5.85
CA ILE A 65 4.12 9.28 6.25
C ILE A 65 3.34 7.99 6.50
N PHE A 66 3.41 7.05 5.57
CA PHE A 66 2.67 5.78 5.69
C PHE A 66 3.15 4.97 6.89
N LYS A 67 4.47 4.84 7.12
CA LYS A 67 5.02 4.14 8.28
C LYS A 67 4.56 4.77 9.60
N GLY A 68 4.56 6.10 9.69
CA GLY A 68 4.07 6.83 10.87
C GLY A 68 2.58 6.59 11.13
N LYS A 69 1.76 6.68 10.08
CA LYS A 69 0.31 6.47 10.19
C LYS A 69 -0.08 5.03 10.46
N ARG A 70 0.67 4.07 9.92
CA ARG A 70 0.51 2.64 10.26
C ARG A 70 0.76 2.40 11.75
N ARG A 71 1.82 2.97 12.32
CA ARG A 71 2.11 2.87 13.76
C ARG A 71 1.00 3.49 14.61
N GLN A 72 0.48 4.65 14.18
CA GLN A 72 -0.66 5.29 14.85
C GLN A 72 -1.91 4.41 14.80
N LEU A 73 -2.21 3.79 13.65
CA LEU A 73 -3.33 2.85 13.52
C LEU A 73 -3.17 1.68 14.50
N THR A 74 -2.02 1.02 14.53
CA THR A 74 -1.80 -0.13 15.43
C THR A 74 -2.04 0.24 16.90
N GLY A 75 -1.50 1.37 17.36
CA GLY A 75 -1.75 1.83 18.74
C GLY A 75 -3.22 2.20 19.01
N ASN A 76 -3.92 2.76 18.02
CA ASN A 76 -5.36 3.03 18.13
C ASN A 76 -6.20 1.73 18.16
N LEU A 77 -5.75 0.67 17.49
CA LEU A 77 -6.44 -0.62 17.50
C LEU A 77 -6.33 -1.28 18.88
N GLU A 78 -5.12 -1.31 19.46
CA GLU A 78 -4.86 -1.85 20.81
C GLU A 78 -5.75 -1.19 21.89
N SER A 79 -5.96 0.12 21.79
CA SER A 79 -6.83 0.86 22.73
C SER A 79 -8.33 0.70 22.47
N SER A 80 -8.73 0.20 21.31
CA SER A 80 -10.14 0.06 20.90
C SER A 80 -10.74 -1.33 21.17
N GLY A 81 -9.97 -2.23 21.78
CA GLY A 81 -10.36 -3.64 21.98
C GLY A 81 -10.30 -4.49 20.70
N PHE A 82 -9.63 -3.99 19.66
CA PHE A 82 -9.34 -4.75 18.45
C PHE A 82 -8.18 -5.72 18.73
N LEU A 83 -8.37 -7.00 18.41
CA LEU A 83 -7.38 -8.07 18.63
C LEU A 83 -6.69 -8.41 17.29
N PRO A 84 -5.47 -7.90 17.02
CA PRO A 84 -4.81 -8.14 15.75
C PRO A 84 -4.22 -9.56 15.68
N ASN A 85 -5.01 -10.54 15.24
CA ASN A 85 -4.56 -11.92 15.05
C ASN A 85 -3.53 -12.04 13.91
N HIS A 86 -3.79 -11.38 12.78
CA HIS A 86 -2.92 -11.42 11.61
C HIS A 86 -2.75 -10.04 10.98
N THR A 87 -1.53 -9.77 10.49
CA THR A 87 -1.24 -8.56 9.71
C THR A 87 -0.65 -8.96 8.36
N PHE A 88 -1.22 -8.41 7.29
CA PHE A 88 -0.78 -8.61 5.92
C PHE A 88 -0.36 -7.26 5.33
N ASP A 89 0.92 -7.14 4.99
CA ASP A 89 1.46 -5.98 4.31
C ASP A 89 1.45 -6.19 2.78
N SER A 90 0.81 -5.28 2.06
CA SER A 90 0.85 -5.12 0.62
C SER A 90 1.70 -3.90 0.25
N ASP A 91 2.11 -3.79 -1.01
CA ASP A 91 2.92 -2.67 -1.53
C ASP A 91 2.33 -1.29 -1.22
N PHE A 92 0.98 -1.19 -1.14
CA PHE A 92 0.27 0.07 -0.93
C PHE A 92 -0.87 -0.01 0.09
N CYS A 93 -0.95 -1.09 0.86
CA CYS A 93 -2.01 -1.30 1.84
C CYS A 93 -1.50 -2.17 2.99
N THR A 94 -1.88 -1.85 4.23
CA THR A 94 -1.74 -2.79 5.34
C THR A 94 -3.13 -3.24 5.75
N VAL A 95 -3.29 -4.56 5.87
CA VAL A 95 -4.52 -5.23 6.30
C VAL A 95 -4.24 -5.88 7.64
N ILE A 96 -5.03 -5.57 8.65
CA ILE A 96 -4.94 -6.19 9.97
C ILE A 96 -6.26 -6.88 10.23
N VAL A 97 -6.23 -8.14 10.64
CA VAL A 97 -7.42 -8.98 10.82
C VAL A 97 -7.59 -9.29 12.30
N ASP A 98 -8.79 -9.03 12.78
CA ASP A 98 -9.32 -9.46 14.07
C ASP A 98 -10.35 -10.56 13.79
N ILE A 99 -9.92 -11.80 13.98
CA ILE A 99 -10.76 -12.99 13.78
C ILE A 99 -11.81 -13.02 14.88
N GLU A 100 -11.42 -12.76 16.13
CA GLU A 100 -12.30 -12.90 17.31
C GLU A 100 -13.56 -12.06 17.20
N HIS A 101 -13.44 -10.81 16.74
CA HIS A 101 -14.57 -9.90 16.56
C HIS A 101 -15.04 -9.78 15.11
N GLY A 102 -14.48 -10.56 14.19
CA GLY A 102 -14.83 -10.53 12.76
C GLY A 102 -14.59 -9.16 12.11
N LYS A 103 -13.50 -8.47 12.48
CA LYS A 103 -13.18 -7.12 11.97
C LYS A 103 -11.89 -7.12 11.17
N ILE A 104 -11.79 -6.16 10.26
CA ILE A 104 -10.58 -5.87 9.52
C ILE A 104 -10.25 -4.38 9.62
N ALA A 105 -8.97 -4.09 9.83
CA ALA A 105 -8.43 -2.75 9.73
C ALA A 105 -7.64 -2.59 8.43
N LEU A 106 -7.89 -1.50 7.70
CA LEU A 106 -7.22 -1.17 6.45
C LEU A 106 -6.62 0.24 6.54
N ILE A 107 -5.40 0.37 6.04
CA ILE A 107 -4.76 1.65 5.77
C ILE A 107 -4.09 1.62 4.41
N PHE A 108 -4.31 2.65 3.61
CA PHE A 108 -3.79 2.75 2.25
C PHE A 108 -2.67 3.78 2.16
N PHE A 109 -1.66 3.48 1.36
CA PHE A 109 -0.53 4.39 1.10
C PHE A 109 -0.99 5.73 0.50
N TRP A 110 -1.95 5.68 -0.44
CA TRP A 110 -2.51 6.87 -1.09
C TRP A 110 -3.71 7.46 -0.35
N ASN A 111 -4.06 6.94 0.82
CA ASN A 111 -5.03 7.52 1.73
C ASN A 111 -4.62 7.27 3.20
N PRO A 112 -3.45 7.77 3.63
CA PRO A 112 -2.84 7.36 4.90
C PRO A 112 -3.48 8.06 6.12
N PHE A 113 -4.38 9.02 5.88
CA PHE A 113 -5.05 9.81 6.93
C PHE A 113 -6.44 9.25 7.29
N ARG A 114 -6.93 8.24 6.56
CA ARG A 114 -8.18 7.55 6.89
C ARG A 114 -7.88 6.08 7.22
N ASN A 115 -8.21 5.72 8.44
CA ASN A 115 -8.16 4.36 8.95
C ASN A 115 -9.56 3.75 8.81
N TYR A 116 -9.64 2.57 8.22
CA TYR A 116 -10.92 1.86 8.09
C TYR A 116 -10.90 0.67 9.03
N VAL A 117 -11.77 0.67 10.05
CA VAL A 117 -12.04 -0.53 10.86
C VAL A 117 -13.46 -0.96 10.54
N LEU A 118 -13.58 -2.11 9.88
CA LEU A 118 -14.81 -2.54 9.21
C LEU A 118 -15.11 -3.99 9.55
N PRO A 119 -16.38 -4.41 9.56
CA PRO A 119 -16.73 -5.82 9.67
C PRO A 119 -16.25 -6.57 8.42
N ALA A 120 -15.71 -7.78 8.62
CA ALA A 120 -15.21 -8.64 7.54
C ALA A 120 -16.34 -9.12 6.60
N SER A 121 -17.60 -9.04 7.04
CA SER A 121 -18.79 -9.29 6.20
C SER A 121 -18.86 -8.42 4.94
N ARG A 122 -18.20 -7.24 4.91
CA ARG A 122 -18.12 -6.38 3.72
C ARG A 122 -17.24 -6.94 2.60
N ILE A 123 -16.49 -8.00 2.85
CA ILE A 123 -15.66 -8.65 1.83
C ILE A 123 -16.56 -9.43 0.87
N SER A 124 -16.55 -9.02 -0.40
CA SER A 124 -17.40 -9.63 -1.44
C SER A 124 -16.76 -10.86 -2.07
N LYS A 125 -15.43 -10.88 -2.22
CA LYS A 125 -14.69 -11.97 -2.87
C LYS A 125 -13.32 -12.15 -2.25
N ILE A 126 -12.87 -13.39 -2.10
CA ILE A 126 -11.58 -13.83 -1.55
C ILE A 126 -11.06 -14.91 -2.51
N TRP A 127 -9.82 -14.81 -2.99
CA TRP A 127 -9.21 -15.83 -3.86
C TRP A 127 -7.69 -15.74 -3.91
N THR A 128 -7.05 -16.85 -4.28
CA THR A 128 -5.62 -16.94 -4.57
C THR A 128 -5.35 -16.74 -6.06
N ASP A 129 -4.33 -15.96 -6.39
CA ASP A 129 -3.81 -15.75 -7.75
C ASP A 129 -2.37 -16.28 -7.80
N ASP A 130 -2.22 -17.41 -8.48
CA ASP A 130 -0.95 -18.11 -8.67
C ASP A 130 0.00 -17.40 -9.66
N GLY A 131 -0.49 -16.36 -10.34
CA GLY A 131 0.26 -15.58 -11.33
C GLY A 131 0.73 -16.40 -12.52
N LYS A 132 0.09 -17.55 -12.78
CA LYS A 132 0.45 -18.43 -13.89
C LYS A 132 0.28 -17.69 -15.22
N THR A 133 1.34 -17.65 -16.00
CA THR A 133 1.36 -17.08 -17.35
C THR A 133 2.02 -18.05 -18.32
N GLY A 134 2.01 -17.75 -19.62
CA GLY A 134 2.66 -18.56 -20.66
C GLY A 134 1.93 -19.86 -21.01
N MET A 135 2.50 -20.63 -21.93
CA MET A 135 1.91 -21.86 -22.47
C MET A 135 2.94 -22.99 -22.54
N GLY A 136 2.50 -24.23 -22.27
CA GLY A 136 3.32 -25.43 -22.37
C GLY A 136 4.59 -25.38 -21.51
N PRO A 137 5.78 -25.70 -22.04
CA PRO A 137 7.03 -25.74 -21.27
C PRO A 137 7.48 -24.36 -20.76
N LEU A 138 6.94 -23.28 -21.30
CA LEU A 138 7.21 -21.91 -20.83
C LEU A 138 6.33 -21.52 -19.64
N THR A 139 5.38 -22.35 -19.22
CA THR A 139 4.45 -22.06 -18.12
C THR A 139 5.18 -21.78 -16.81
N GLY A 140 4.83 -20.69 -16.16
CA GLY A 140 5.44 -20.31 -14.90
C GLY A 140 4.89 -19.01 -14.35
N SER A 141 5.38 -18.65 -13.17
CA SER A 141 4.98 -17.46 -12.45
C SER A 141 6.21 -16.80 -11.79
N SER A 142 6.17 -15.49 -11.68
CA SER A 142 7.13 -14.71 -10.89
C SER A 142 6.48 -14.11 -9.64
N ARG A 143 5.19 -14.33 -9.44
CA ARG A 143 4.42 -13.74 -8.34
C ARG A 143 3.22 -14.59 -7.98
N VAL A 144 3.10 -14.88 -6.69
CA VAL A 144 1.86 -15.43 -6.11
C VAL A 144 1.29 -14.40 -5.16
N SER A 145 -0.02 -14.26 -5.15
CA SER A 145 -0.70 -13.29 -4.31
C SER A 145 -2.06 -13.78 -3.87
N PHE A 146 -2.44 -13.33 -2.69
CA PHE A 146 -3.79 -13.41 -2.19
C PHE A 146 -4.56 -12.13 -2.56
N LEU A 147 -5.80 -12.25 -3.02
CA LEU A 147 -6.66 -11.11 -3.35
C LEU A 147 -8.00 -11.19 -2.67
N PHE A 148 -8.51 -10.02 -2.32
CA PHE A 148 -9.89 -9.87 -1.89
C PHE A 148 -10.47 -8.55 -2.36
N THR A 149 -11.80 -8.47 -2.36
CA THR A 149 -12.54 -7.28 -2.75
C THR A 149 -13.41 -6.81 -1.59
N ILE A 150 -13.31 -5.53 -1.26
CA ILE A 150 -14.13 -4.86 -0.24
C ILE A 150 -14.66 -3.57 -0.84
N ASP A 151 -15.97 -3.34 -0.76
CA ASP A 151 -16.63 -2.16 -1.34
C ASP A 151 -16.27 -1.89 -2.82
N GLY A 152 -16.10 -2.96 -3.62
CA GLY A 152 -15.68 -2.85 -5.02
C GLY A 152 -14.19 -2.57 -5.24
N ILE A 153 -13.40 -2.38 -4.17
CA ILE A 153 -11.95 -2.18 -4.24
C ILE A 153 -11.23 -3.51 -4.09
N ARG A 154 -10.41 -3.85 -5.08
CA ARG A 154 -9.54 -5.02 -5.07
C ARG A 154 -8.24 -4.72 -4.32
N ILE A 155 -7.97 -5.52 -3.29
CA ILE A 155 -6.73 -5.50 -2.52
C ILE A 155 -5.94 -6.77 -2.89
N ARG A 156 -4.64 -6.59 -3.13
CA ARG A 156 -3.71 -7.68 -3.46
C ARG A 156 -2.59 -7.69 -2.43
N VAL A 157 -2.35 -8.84 -1.81
CA VAL A 157 -1.23 -9.08 -0.90
C VAL A 157 -0.33 -10.10 -1.57
N ASN A 158 0.93 -9.74 -1.82
CA ASN A 158 1.87 -10.65 -2.45
C ASN A 158 2.41 -11.63 -1.40
N THR A 159 2.31 -12.93 -1.68
CA THR A 159 2.86 -13.99 -0.82
C THR A 159 4.19 -14.52 -1.35
N PHE A 160 4.45 -14.30 -2.65
CA PHE A 160 5.72 -14.55 -3.31
C PHE A 160 5.94 -13.55 -4.43
N THR A 161 7.17 -13.04 -4.56
CA THR A 161 7.62 -12.20 -5.68
C THR A 161 9.05 -12.56 -6.05
N SER A 162 9.37 -12.64 -7.34
CA SER A 162 10.72 -12.90 -7.82
C SER A 162 11.00 -12.11 -9.11
N ASN A 163 12.26 -11.75 -9.32
CA ASN A 163 12.74 -11.18 -10.57
C ASN A 163 12.96 -12.27 -11.64
N LYS A 164 12.82 -13.54 -11.28
CA LYS A 164 12.92 -14.69 -12.18
C LYS A 164 11.57 -15.39 -12.27
N ARG A 165 11.33 -16.03 -13.41
CA ARG A 165 10.17 -16.87 -13.63
C ARG A 165 10.45 -18.27 -13.12
N TRP A 166 9.54 -18.79 -12.31
CA TRP A 166 9.61 -20.13 -11.74
C TRP A 166 8.53 -21.03 -12.32
N ARG A 167 8.84 -22.31 -12.47
CA ARG A 167 7.85 -23.31 -12.86
C ARG A 167 6.81 -23.46 -11.74
N MET A 168 5.59 -23.85 -12.13
CA MET A 168 4.47 -23.98 -11.19
C MET A 168 4.67 -25.07 -10.14
N ASP A 169 5.49 -26.08 -10.46
CA ASP A 169 5.87 -27.19 -9.59
C ASP A 169 7.05 -26.85 -8.65
N SER A 170 7.60 -25.64 -8.73
CA SER A 170 8.69 -25.24 -7.85
C SER A 170 8.22 -25.00 -6.41
N ASN A 171 9.05 -25.39 -5.44
CA ASN A 171 8.77 -25.18 -4.01
C ASN A 171 8.47 -23.71 -3.68
N TYR A 172 9.08 -22.75 -4.41
CA TYR A 172 8.81 -21.32 -4.23
C TYR A 172 7.36 -20.95 -4.55
N ILE A 173 6.85 -21.42 -5.70
CA ILE A 173 5.47 -21.16 -6.12
C ILE A 173 4.48 -21.90 -5.22
N LEU A 174 4.73 -23.18 -4.95
CA LEU A 174 3.86 -23.99 -4.07
C LEU A 174 3.78 -23.40 -2.66
N THR A 175 4.90 -22.93 -2.09
CA THR A 175 4.91 -22.24 -0.80
C THR A 175 4.16 -20.91 -0.88
N GLY A 176 4.31 -20.16 -1.97
CA GLY A 176 3.57 -18.92 -2.20
C GLY A 176 2.06 -19.13 -2.25
N ILE A 177 1.62 -20.20 -2.93
CA ILE A 177 0.19 -20.58 -3.04
C ILE A 177 -0.33 -21.00 -1.67
N SER A 178 0.37 -21.89 -0.97
CA SER A 178 0.00 -22.33 0.37
C SER A 178 -0.16 -21.17 1.37
N LYS A 179 0.76 -20.18 1.32
CA LYS A 179 0.62 -18.95 2.11
C LYS A 179 -0.61 -18.14 1.71
N ALA A 180 -0.88 -17.99 0.41
CA ALA A 180 -2.03 -17.24 -0.07
C ALA A 180 -3.36 -17.89 0.33
N ASP A 181 -3.43 -19.22 0.26
CA ASP A 181 -4.60 -19.99 0.69
C ASP A 181 -4.82 -19.88 2.21
N MET A 182 -3.75 -19.90 3.01
CA MET A 182 -3.85 -19.65 4.46
C MET A 182 -4.38 -18.24 4.76
N MET A 183 -3.89 -17.21 4.06
CA MET A 183 -4.41 -15.84 4.22
C MET A 183 -5.87 -15.70 3.79
N ALA A 184 -6.27 -16.38 2.71
CA ALA A 184 -7.66 -16.47 2.27
C ALA A 184 -8.54 -17.13 3.33
N GLY A 185 -8.06 -18.20 3.94
CA GLY A 185 -8.71 -18.89 5.05
C GLY A 185 -8.96 -17.97 6.24
N VAL A 186 -7.93 -17.24 6.69
CA VAL A 186 -8.03 -16.26 7.80
C VAL A 186 -9.13 -15.23 7.57
N LEU A 187 -9.23 -14.69 6.35
CA LEU A 187 -10.28 -13.70 6.04
C LEU A 187 -11.66 -14.32 5.87
N THR A 188 -11.72 -15.58 5.45
CA THR A 188 -12.98 -16.34 5.38
C THR A 188 -13.52 -16.60 6.78
N GLU A 189 -12.66 -17.04 7.70
CA GLU A 189 -13.01 -17.24 9.11
C GLU A 189 -13.46 -15.94 9.78
N ALA A 190 -12.71 -14.85 9.59
CA ALA A 190 -13.11 -13.54 10.12
C ALA A 190 -14.46 -13.08 9.54
N LYS A 191 -14.74 -13.39 8.26
CA LYS A 191 -16.03 -13.08 7.62
C LYS A 191 -17.17 -13.89 8.22
N GLU A 192 -16.97 -15.16 8.51
CA GLU A 192 -17.97 -16.04 9.13
C GLU A 192 -18.29 -15.59 10.57
N ARG A 193 -17.29 -15.18 11.34
CA ARG A 193 -17.47 -14.62 12.70
C ARG A 193 -18.05 -13.20 12.72
N SER A 194 -18.04 -12.51 11.59
CA SER A 194 -18.61 -11.17 11.43
C SER A 194 -20.11 -11.18 11.13
N ALA A 195 -20.67 -12.34 10.77
CA ALA A 195 -22.08 -12.53 10.44
C ALA A 195 -22.91 -12.72 11.71
#